data_AF-A0A6V7M3C4-F1
#
_entry.id   AF-A0A6V7M3C4-F1
#
_cell.length_a   1.000
_cell.length_b   1.000
_cell.length_c   1.000
_cell.angle_alpha   90.00
_cell.angle_beta   90.00
_cell.angle_gamma   90.00
#
_symmetry.space_group_name_H-M   'P 1'
#
loop_
_entity.id
_entity.type
_entity.pdbx_description
1 polymer ?
#
loop_
_entity_poly.entity_id
_entity_poly.type
_entity_poly.pdbx_seq_one_letter_code
_entity_poly.pdbx_strand_id
1 'polypeptide(L)'
;KETPQSAEERLMELNSVAETETRLAERRRLLAEKCTESGLDRPGNDSLHKPNAWEFFVNRDYHIIWCNVFKAASTSWIYNFNRLAG
;
A
#
# COMPACT_ATOMS: atom_id res chain seq x y z
N LYS A 1 0.03 -8.93 35.05
CA LYS A 1 0.19 -7.61 35.70
C LYS A 1 0.05 -6.58 34.60
N GLU A 2 -1.15 -6.04 34.41
CA GLU A 2 -1.40 -4.94 33.49
C GLU A 2 -1.06 -3.64 34.23
N THR A 3 -0.10 -2.88 33.72
CA THR A 3 0.18 -1.53 34.22
C THR A 3 -1.00 -0.63 33.87
N PRO A 4 -1.52 0.19 34.80
CA PRO A 4 -2.48 1.22 34.45
C PRO A 4 -1.76 2.24 33.57
N GLN A 5 -1.93 2.16 32.25
CA GLN A 5 -1.50 3.24 31.36
C GLN A 5 -2.10 4.54 31.89
N SER A 6 -1.27 5.58 32.01
CA SER A 6 -1.75 6.91 32.39
C SER A 6 -2.81 7.36 31.39
N ALA A 7 -3.82 8.11 31.84
CA ALA A 7 -4.81 8.68 30.93
C ALA A 7 -4.15 9.57 29.85
N GLU A 8 -3.01 10.17 30.17
CA GLU A 8 -2.19 10.97 29.25
C GLU A 8 -1.52 10.10 28.18
N GLU A 9 -1.01 8.92 28.52
CA GLU A 9 -0.39 7.99 27.57
C GLU A 9 -1.42 7.50 26.54
N ARG A 10 -2.63 7.13 27.00
CA ARG A 10 -3.72 6.74 26.09
C ARG A 10 -4.14 7.89 25.17
N LEU A 11 -4.21 9.11 25.70
CA LEU A 11 -4.54 10.29 24.90
C LEU A 11 -3.47 10.57 23.84
N MET A 12 -2.19 10.40 24.19
CA MET A 12 -1.07 10.57 23.26
C MET A 12 -1.05 9.48 22.18
N GLU A 13 -1.34 8.23 22.54
CA GLU A 13 -1.49 7.13 21.57
C GLU A 13 -2.64 7.38 20.60
N LEU A 14 -3.81 7.82 21.10
CA LEU A 14 -4.96 8.14 20.25
C LEU A 14 -4.66 9.28 19.27
N ASN A 15 -3.96 10.32 19.72
CA ASN A 15 -3.53 11.43 18.86
C ASN A 15 -2.55 10.96 17.78
N SER A 16 -1.59 10.10 18.14
CA SER A 16 -0.62 9.50 17.19
C SER A 16 -1.31 8.63 16.14
N VAL A 17 -2.31 7.84 16.55
CA VAL A 17 -3.13 7.03 15.63
C VAL A 17 -3.93 7.95 14.70
N ALA A 18 -4.59 8.99 15.22
CA ALA A 18 -5.38 9.92 14.42
C ALA A 18 -4.53 10.70 13.39
N GLU A 19 -3.33 11.13 13.78
CA GLU A 19 -2.36 11.74 12.86
C GLU A 19 -1.94 10.75 11.77
N THR A 20 -1.65 9.50 12.15
CA THR A 20 -1.28 8.45 11.22
C THR A 20 -2.42 8.14 10.23
N GLU A 21 -3.65 8.05 10.71
CA GLU A 21 -4.83 7.83 9.86
C GLU A 21 -5.02 8.95 8.84
N THR A 22 -4.87 10.20 9.28
CA THR A 22 -4.99 11.39 8.42
C THR A 22 -3.94 11.35 7.31
N ARG A 23 -2.67 11.13 7.66
CA ARG A 23 -1.57 10.99 6.69
C ARG A 23 -1.79 9.84 5.72
N LEU A 24 -2.28 8.69 6.20
CA LEU A 24 -2.57 7.53 5.34
C LEU A 24 -3.78 7.77 4.44
N ALA A 25 -4.76 8.57 4.85
CA ALA A 25 -5.88 8.99 4.01
C ALA A 25 -5.41 9.89 2.86
N GLU A 26 -4.55 10.87 3.14
CA GLU A 26 -3.96 11.73 2.11
C GLU A 26 -3.12 10.93 1.10
N ARG A 27 -2.27 10.02 1.58
CA ARG A 27 -1.47 9.15 0.71
C ARG A 27 -2.34 8.26 -0.18
N ARG A 28 -3.44 7.73 0.34
CA ARG A 28 -4.41 6.95 -0.47
C ARG A 28 -5.02 7.80 -1.59
N ARG A 29 -5.36 9.05 -1.29
CA ARG A 29 -5.88 9.98 -2.29
C ARG A 29 -4.86 10.28 -3.38
N LEU A 30 -3.63 10.65 -3.00
CA LEU A 30 -2.55 10.93 -3.95
C LEU A 30 -2.22 9.72 -4.83
N LEU A 31 -2.16 8.52 -4.22
CA LEU A 31 -1.96 7.27 -4.93
C LEU A 31 -3.04 7.07 -5.99
N ALA A 32 -4.32 7.26 -5.64
CA ALA A 32 -5.43 7.13 -6.57
C ALA A 32 -5.34 8.14 -7.73
N GLU A 33 -5.04 9.40 -7.43
CA GLU A 33 -4.86 10.46 -8.44
C GLU A 33 -3.73 10.09 -9.42
N LYS A 34 -2.57 9.70 -8.91
CA LYS A 34 -1.40 9.37 -9.75
C LYS A 34 -1.54 8.06 -10.53
N CYS A 35 -2.19 7.05 -9.95
CA CYS A 35 -2.55 5.83 -10.68
C CYS A 35 -3.48 6.17 -11.85
N THR A 36 -4.46 7.05 -11.64
CA THR A 36 -5.39 7.52 -12.68
C THR A 36 -4.65 8.29 -13.78
N GLU A 37 -3.77 9.22 -13.42
CA GLU A 37 -2.93 9.96 -14.38
C GLU A 37 -2.07 9.03 -15.23
N SER A 38 -1.56 7.95 -14.63
CA SER A 38 -0.70 6.97 -15.28
C SER A 38 -1.48 5.87 -16.01
N GLY A 39 -2.81 5.84 -15.88
CA GLY A 39 -3.68 4.80 -16.43
C GLY A 39 -3.58 3.43 -15.74
N LEU A 40 -2.87 3.33 -14.61
CA LEU A 40 -2.62 2.09 -13.86
C LEU A 40 -3.86 1.54 -13.15
N ASP A 41 -4.90 2.36 -13.00
CA ASP A 41 -6.19 2.03 -12.42
C ASP A 41 -7.12 1.29 -13.41
N ARG A 42 -6.73 1.21 -14.70
CA ARG A 42 -7.55 0.61 -15.76
C ARG A 42 -7.00 -0.76 -16.17
N PRO A 43 -7.87 -1.74 -16.47
CA PRO A 43 -7.42 -3.00 -17.02
C PRO A 43 -6.85 -2.80 -18.43
N GLY A 44 -5.59 -3.17 -18.63
CA GLY A 44 -4.89 -3.17 -19.91
C GLY A 44 -4.42 -4.56 -20.32
N ASN A 45 -4.16 -4.77 -21.62
CA ASN A 45 -3.59 -6.01 -22.16
C ASN A 45 -2.10 -5.87 -22.52
N ASP A 46 -1.47 -4.76 -22.12
CA ASP A 46 -0.06 -4.49 -22.32
C ASP A 46 0.80 -5.13 -21.21
N SER A 47 2.12 -5.03 -21.37
CA SER A 47 3.09 -5.55 -20.40
C SER A 47 3.08 -4.83 -19.05
N LEU A 48 2.45 -3.65 -18.94
CA LEU A 48 2.35 -2.87 -17.70
C LEU A 48 1.20 -3.38 -16.82
N HIS A 49 0.09 -3.78 -17.44
CA HIS A 49 -1.13 -4.20 -16.75
C HIS A 49 -1.26 -5.71 -16.59
N LYS A 50 -0.53 -6.52 -17.37
CA LYS A 50 -0.51 -7.98 -17.21
C LYS A 50 0.43 -8.39 -16.08
N PRO A 51 -0.10 -9.00 -14.98
CA PRO A 51 0.75 -9.61 -13.98
C PRO A 51 1.50 -10.77 -14.60
N ASN A 52 2.81 -10.85 -14.39
CA ASN A 52 3.57 -12.04 -14.73
C ASN A 52 3.19 -13.16 -13.76
N ALA A 53 2.25 -14.03 -14.14
CA ALA A 53 1.67 -15.05 -13.28
C ALA A 53 2.71 -16.02 -12.66
N TRP A 54 3.93 -16.08 -13.21
CA TRP A 54 5.04 -16.87 -12.66
C TRP A 54 5.72 -16.22 -11.46
N GLU A 55 5.38 -14.97 -11.15
CA GLU A 55 5.96 -14.17 -10.05
C GLU A 55 5.01 -14.02 -8.86
N PHE A 56 3.75 -14.47 -9.02
CA PHE A 56 2.69 -14.35 -8.03
C PHE A 56 2.07 -15.73 -7.77
N PHE A 57 2.03 -16.13 -6.51
CA PHE A 57 1.16 -17.21 -6.06
C PHE A 57 -0.22 -16.62 -5.75
N VAL A 58 -1.23 -17.01 -6.54
CA VAL A 58 -2.62 -16.53 -6.39
C VAL A 58 -3.47 -17.69 -5.89
N ASN A 59 -3.91 -17.61 -4.63
CA ASN A 59 -4.88 -18.52 -4.05
C ASN A 59 -6.25 -17.85 -4.00
N ARG A 60 -7.16 -18.30 -4.86
CA ARG A 60 -8.51 -17.72 -4.98
C ARG A 60 -9.44 -18.13 -3.85
N ASP A 61 -9.25 -19.33 -3.30
CA ASP A 61 -10.13 -19.91 -2.27
C ASP A 61 -9.96 -19.20 -0.92
N TYR A 62 -8.74 -18.75 -0.62
CA TYR A 62 -8.43 -17.99 0.60
C TYR A 62 -8.26 -16.48 0.35
N HIS A 63 -8.48 -16.01 -0.89
CA HIS A 63 -8.27 -14.62 -1.30
C HIS A 63 -6.86 -14.09 -0.97
N ILE A 64 -5.82 -14.94 -1.13
CA ILE A 64 -4.42 -14.60 -0.85
C ILE A 64 -3.66 -14.43 -2.17
N ILE A 65 -2.93 -13.33 -2.28
CA ILE A 65 -1.94 -13.10 -3.32
C ILE A 65 -0.59 -12.94 -2.64
N TRP A 66 0.35 -13.84 -2.95
CA TRP A 66 1.70 -13.80 -2.43
C TRP A 66 2.68 -13.54 -3.57
N CYS A 67 3.63 -12.62 -3.37
CA CYS A 67 4.73 -12.39 -4.31
C CYS A 67 6.05 -12.29 -3.55
N ASN A 68 7.14 -12.66 -4.21
CA ASN A 68 8.46 -12.61 -3.59
C ASN A 68 8.91 -11.15 -3.43
N VAL A 69 9.21 -10.73 -2.20
CA VAL A 69 9.53 -9.32 -1.83
C VAL A 69 10.62 -8.70 -2.72
N PHE A 70 11.61 -9.48 -3.14
CA PHE A 70 12.69 -9.01 -4.02
C PHE A 70 12.25 -8.65 -5.44
N LYS A 71 11.10 -9.16 -5.91
CA LYS A 71 10.49 -8.79 -7.19
C LYS A 71 9.28 -7.87 -7.02
N ALA A 72 8.60 -7.96 -5.88
CA ALA A 72 7.62 -6.96 -5.46
C ALA A 72 8.28 -5.58 -5.37
N ALA A 73 9.53 -5.49 -4.89
CA ALA A 73 10.39 -4.31 -4.93
C ALA A 73 11.22 -4.19 -6.22
N SER A 74 10.69 -4.63 -7.37
CA SER A 74 11.35 -4.40 -8.66
C SER A 74 11.61 -2.90 -8.89
N THR A 75 12.56 -2.57 -9.75
CA THR A 75 12.82 -1.16 -10.14
C THR A 75 11.55 -0.46 -10.60
N SER A 76 10.61 -1.16 -11.24
CA SER A 76 9.30 -0.65 -11.60
C SER A 76 8.43 -0.33 -10.37
N TRP A 77 8.46 -1.13 -9.30
CA TRP A 77 7.74 -0.82 -8.07
C TRP A 77 8.41 0.27 -7.26
N ILE A 78 9.75 0.31 -7.12
CA ILE A 78 10.45 1.44 -6.49
C ILE A 78 10.25 2.73 -7.31
N TYR A 79 10.28 2.65 -8.63
CA TYR A 79 10.03 3.80 -9.52
C TYR A 79 8.60 4.32 -9.38
N ASN A 80 7.60 3.43 -9.42
CA ASN A 80 6.21 3.79 -9.18
C ASN A 80 6.04 4.28 -7.74
N PHE A 81 6.63 3.64 -6.75
CA PHE A 81 6.58 4.06 -5.35
C PHE A 81 7.16 5.46 -5.16
N ASN A 82 8.30 5.79 -5.77
CA ASN A 82 8.88 7.13 -5.73
C ASN A 82 8.00 8.16 -6.45
N ARG A 83 7.40 7.81 -7.60
CA ARG A 83 6.46 8.68 -8.31
C ARG A 83 5.14 8.91 -7.55
N LEU A 84 4.68 7.91 -6.81
CA LEU A 84 3.43 7.93 -6.05
C LEU A 84 3.62 8.49 -4.64
N ALA A 85 4.85 8.45 -4.10
CA ALA A 85 5.21 9.06 -2.82
C ALA A 85 5.42 10.57 -2.92
N GLY A 86 5.73 11.10 -4.12
CA GLY A 86 6.06 12.51 -4.35
C GLY A 86 7.55 12.76 -4.25
#